data_AF-A0A8H3EF34-F1
#
_entry.id   AF-A0A8H3EF34-F1
#
_cell.length_a   1.000
_cell.length_b   1.000
_cell.length_c   1.000
_cell.angle_alpha   90.00
_cell.angle_beta   90.00
_cell.angle_gamma   90.00
#
_symmetry.space_group_name_H-M   'P 1'
#
loop_
_entity.id
_entity.type
_entity.pdbx_description
1 polymer ?
#
loop_
_entity_poly.entity_id
_entity_poly.type
_entity_poly.pdbx_seq_one_letter_code
_entity_poly.pdbx_strand_id
1 'polypeptide(L)'
;MFRALPPPYRGHRCHRGHHAYRRRARPVERPPIRLCPAPWESRSRQPEGSWVQDDEPQPSQGELENLRDKTAAPAKSNLQLETNEAFGLAYQALNDVKITHVPCLDAEKRHVYNPKYLPLMVFNELDKLLFRSVLKGNVFLVIADLPPGILARTSRLGLHDCPRISIKLSPFIWREGRNFVFGTVLHQMIHAYYLQCCGFRSEGVTSRGHDLRHGPEFEALSQTIRQHFLPGENMLWKAETFPTEPLQFPSRYARPKPGVSDCYSLRNRIDKTKAEQWRMSALALTYSKDAVRQANDGLQAMQNPVQQYTSPKVQHIMLHFQGNYVPIENPRISHVEALSKSPCFENGLLDFPLPFDGKDFQILREFLTINDYAPNLHETLHQTAAKSKATVHLASDRTYSLPYISNITRSNPDSPAYLLNSIRSYNLAKHLDFEPLATNALHRMHVLPFTYEDPIVLLEHIYQPRTPPISPTADIRLWARTWLSLQLPACFDEFASFYKSNLGVLVLNPSFKQRFHSLQERSLHLTEDVAEVQRDLASRSLSPDARMAIPQTYWTATANTSGVPAYANTPSWAAGAANWPQSATSSAYGESIQHVADRLAQASL
;
A
#
# COMPACT_ATOMS: atom_id res chain seq x y z
N MET A 1 21.74 -65.20 46.47
CA MET A 1 22.56 -63.97 46.49
C MET A 1 23.39 -63.94 45.22
N PHE A 2 23.34 -62.84 44.46
CA PHE A 2 24.03 -62.55 43.20
C PHE A 2 24.77 -63.71 42.49
N ARG A 3 24.30 -64.11 41.30
CA ARG A 3 25.16 -64.53 40.18
C ARG A 3 24.38 -64.68 38.87
N ALA A 4 25.11 -64.43 37.78
CA ALA A 4 24.69 -64.17 36.42
C ALA A 4 24.44 -65.42 35.56
N LEU A 5 24.06 -65.16 34.29
CA LEU A 5 24.03 -65.98 33.05
C LEU A 5 22.65 -66.60 32.68
N PRO A 6 22.37 -67.02 31.42
CA PRO A 6 22.87 -66.67 30.06
C PRO A 6 21.72 -66.52 28.98
N PRO A 7 22.01 -66.32 27.66
CA PRO A 7 21.02 -66.20 26.54
C PRO A 7 20.65 -67.60 25.98
N PRO A 8 20.07 -67.87 24.77
CA PRO A 8 19.66 -67.06 23.59
C PRO A 8 18.26 -67.47 23.00
N TYR A 9 17.86 -67.02 21.80
CA TYR A 9 17.35 -67.89 20.72
C TYR A 9 17.15 -67.15 19.38
N ARG A 10 17.66 -67.78 18.30
CA ARG A 10 17.47 -67.49 16.87
C ARG A 10 16.39 -68.44 16.30
N GLY A 11 15.73 -68.01 15.22
CA GLY A 11 14.97 -68.85 14.27
C GLY A 11 13.63 -68.19 13.92
N HIS A 12 13.17 -68.04 12.67
CA HIS A 12 13.38 -68.81 11.45
C HIS A 12 13.14 -67.95 10.18
N ARG A 13 13.77 -68.37 9.07
CA ARG A 13 13.44 -67.99 7.69
C ARG A 13 12.14 -68.70 7.25
N CYS A 14 11.37 -68.08 6.35
CA CYS A 14 10.63 -68.83 5.33
C CYS A 14 10.37 -68.00 4.05
N HIS A 15 10.53 -68.69 2.93
CA HIS A 15 10.39 -68.25 1.53
C HIS A 15 8.98 -67.78 1.14
N ARG A 16 8.91 -66.72 0.32
CA ARG A 16 7.96 -66.53 -0.81
C ARG A 16 8.69 -65.63 -1.83
N GLY A 17 8.82 -65.93 -3.11
CA GLY A 17 7.86 -66.53 -4.04
C GLY A 17 7.64 -65.49 -5.14
N HIS A 18 8.50 -65.52 -6.17
CA HIS A 18 8.40 -64.68 -7.36
C HIS A 18 7.13 -65.03 -8.13
N HIS A 19 6.22 -64.06 -8.32
CA HIS A 19 5.28 -64.08 -9.43
C HIS A 19 5.21 -62.70 -10.07
N ALA A 20 5.69 -62.64 -11.31
CA ALA A 20 5.57 -61.50 -12.19
C ALA A 20 4.12 -61.37 -12.68
N TYR A 21 3.51 -60.21 -12.46
CA TYR A 21 2.31 -59.78 -13.18
C TYR A 21 2.56 -58.38 -13.75
N ARG A 22 3.03 -58.33 -15.01
CA ARG A 22 2.99 -57.13 -15.85
C ARG A 22 1.53 -56.89 -16.23
N ARG A 23 0.86 -55.92 -15.62
CA ARG A 23 -0.30 -55.25 -16.22
C ARG A 23 0.11 -53.85 -16.67
N ARG A 24 0.08 -53.63 -17.98
CA ARG A 24 0.15 -52.31 -18.61
C ARG A 24 -1.09 -51.52 -18.18
N ALA A 25 -0.93 -50.53 -17.32
CA ALA A 25 -1.95 -49.50 -17.09
C ALA A 25 -1.78 -48.42 -18.17
N ARG A 26 -2.83 -48.18 -18.97
CA ARG A 26 -2.93 -47.03 -19.87
C ARG A 26 -3.08 -45.76 -19.01
N PRO A 27 -2.51 -44.61 -19.41
CA PRO A 27 -2.77 -43.35 -18.73
C PRO A 27 -4.23 -42.97 -18.98
N VAL A 28 -5.01 -42.86 -17.90
CA VAL A 28 -6.33 -42.22 -17.94
C VAL A 28 -6.09 -40.74 -17.76
N GLU A 29 -6.22 -39.98 -18.84
CA GLU A 29 -6.31 -38.52 -18.77
C GLU A 29 -7.52 -38.15 -17.90
N ARG A 30 -7.27 -37.47 -16.78
CA ARG A 30 -8.34 -36.86 -15.99
C ARG A 30 -8.72 -35.55 -16.68
N PRO A 31 -10.02 -35.29 -16.94
CA PRO A 31 -10.44 -33.98 -17.44
C PRO A 31 -10.13 -32.89 -16.40
N PRO A 32 -9.89 -31.64 -16.84
CA PRO A 32 -9.59 -30.54 -15.94
C PRO A 32 -10.75 -30.32 -14.97
N ILE A 33 -10.43 -30.29 -13.68
CA ILE A 33 -11.34 -29.92 -12.61
C ILE A 33 -11.74 -28.46 -12.87
N ARG A 34 -13.00 -28.23 -13.29
CA ARG A 34 -13.59 -26.88 -13.25
C ARG A 34 -13.70 -26.48 -11.78
N LEU A 35 -12.87 -25.54 -11.36
CA LEU A 35 -13.05 -24.84 -10.09
C LEU A 35 -14.36 -24.04 -10.20
N CYS A 36 -15.38 -24.44 -9.44
CA CYS A 36 -16.52 -23.57 -9.19
C CYS A 36 -16.03 -22.30 -8.47
N PRO A 37 -16.56 -21.11 -8.81
CA PRO A 37 -16.31 -19.92 -8.00
C PRO A 37 -16.80 -20.14 -6.57
N ALA A 38 -16.12 -19.50 -5.61
CA ALA A 38 -16.45 -19.61 -4.21
C ALA A 38 -17.87 -19.06 -3.92
N PRO A 39 -18.61 -19.61 -2.92
CA PRO A 39 -20.03 -19.32 -2.71
C PRO A 39 -20.40 -17.87 -2.34
N TRP A 40 -19.44 -16.94 -2.28
CA TRP A 40 -19.68 -15.55 -1.88
C TRP A 40 -19.91 -14.59 -3.07
N GLU A 41 -19.84 -15.07 -4.32
CA GLU A 41 -20.11 -14.25 -5.52
C GLU A 41 -21.60 -14.05 -5.84
N SER A 42 -22.55 -14.58 -5.06
CA SER A 42 -23.97 -14.38 -5.32
C SER A 42 -24.65 -13.43 -4.32
N ARG A 43 -24.90 -12.21 -4.81
CA ARG A 43 -25.99 -11.27 -4.45
C ARG A 43 -26.10 -10.83 -2.98
N SER A 44 -25.72 -9.57 -2.73
CA SER A 44 -26.41 -8.71 -1.77
C SER A 44 -26.79 -7.40 -2.45
N ARG A 45 -28.10 -7.12 -2.55
CA ARG A 45 -28.64 -5.79 -2.88
C ARG A 45 -28.18 -4.83 -1.78
N GLN A 46 -27.59 -3.69 -2.14
CA GLN A 46 -27.35 -2.61 -1.20
C GLN A 46 -28.69 -1.92 -0.84
N PRO A 47 -28.93 -1.58 0.44
CA PRO A 47 -29.89 -0.54 0.77
C PRO A 47 -29.24 0.84 0.58
N GLU A 48 -29.99 1.75 -0.02
CA GLU A 48 -29.65 3.17 -0.15
C GLU A 48 -29.65 3.85 1.22
N GLY A 49 -28.64 4.69 1.47
CA GLY A 49 -28.59 5.59 2.63
C GLY A 49 -27.35 5.42 3.51
N SER A 50 -26.19 5.90 3.04
CA SER A 50 -24.97 6.01 3.86
C SER A 50 -24.96 7.35 4.60
N TRP A 51 -25.42 7.35 5.84
CA TRP A 51 -25.13 8.41 6.82
C TRP A 51 -24.17 7.84 7.87
N VAL A 52 -22.87 8.10 7.71
CA VAL A 52 -21.91 8.04 8.82
C VAL A 52 -20.94 9.22 8.64
N GLN A 53 -20.95 10.13 9.62
CA GLN A 53 -19.95 11.16 9.81
C GLN A 53 -18.72 10.49 10.47
N ASP A 54 -17.57 10.50 9.80
CA ASP A 54 -16.32 9.93 10.32
C ASP A 54 -15.42 11.05 10.88
N ASP A 55 -15.51 11.29 12.19
CA ASP A 55 -14.59 12.15 12.97
C ASP A 55 -13.51 11.33 13.73
N GLU A 56 -13.33 10.04 13.44
CA GLU A 56 -12.27 9.26 14.09
C GLU A 56 -10.90 9.44 13.39
N PRO A 57 -9.86 9.92 14.10
CA PRO A 57 -8.55 10.15 13.51
C PRO A 57 -7.90 8.82 13.13
N GLN A 58 -7.79 8.57 11.83
CA GLN A 58 -7.00 7.45 11.31
C GLN A 58 -5.50 7.67 11.59
N PRO A 59 -4.70 6.60 11.77
CA PRO A 59 -3.26 6.73 11.87
C PRO A 59 -2.71 7.43 10.62
N SER A 60 -1.91 8.47 10.83
CA SER A 60 -1.36 9.25 9.73
C SER A 60 -0.44 8.39 8.86
N GLN A 61 -0.32 8.72 7.57
CA GLN A 61 0.63 8.02 6.69
C GLN A 61 2.06 8.05 7.25
N GLY A 62 2.46 9.16 7.90
CA GLY A 62 3.77 9.27 8.55
C GLY A 62 3.95 8.27 9.71
N GLU A 63 2.90 7.99 10.48
CA GLU A 63 2.93 6.94 11.52
C GLU A 63 3.08 5.55 10.91
N LEU A 64 2.39 5.27 9.80
CA LEU A 64 2.51 4.01 9.07
C LEU A 64 3.90 3.85 8.43
N GLU A 65 4.48 4.93 7.91
CA GLU A 65 5.83 4.96 7.32
C GLU A 65 6.91 4.80 8.39
N ASN A 66 6.80 5.49 9.52
CA ASN A 66 7.71 5.34 10.66
C ASN A 66 7.71 3.90 11.20
N LEU A 67 6.56 3.24 11.23
CA LEU A 67 6.45 1.83 11.62
C LEU A 67 7.19 0.90 10.63
N ARG A 68 7.43 1.34 9.39
CA ARG A 68 8.14 0.60 8.34
C ARG A 68 9.58 1.07 8.09
N ASP A 69 10.06 2.08 8.80
CA ASP A 69 11.42 2.57 8.64
C ASP A 69 12.42 1.63 9.34
N LYS A 70 13.08 0.73 8.60
CA LYS A 70 14.08 -0.16 9.19
C LYS A 70 15.25 0.60 9.82
N THR A 71 15.54 1.83 9.39
CA THR A 71 16.71 2.62 9.80
C THR A 71 16.46 3.47 11.03
N ALA A 72 15.20 3.75 11.36
CA ALA A 72 14.83 4.53 12.53
C ALA A 72 15.37 3.91 13.82
N ALA A 73 16.12 4.69 14.60
CA ALA A 73 16.53 4.32 15.95
C ALA A 73 15.31 4.07 16.86
N PRO A 74 15.44 3.24 17.91
CA PRO A 74 14.38 3.07 18.89
C PRO A 74 14.13 4.42 19.57
N ALA A 75 12.87 4.83 19.63
CA ALA A 75 12.48 6.07 20.29
C ALA A 75 12.81 6.05 21.80
N LYS A 76 12.85 4.85 22.41
CA LYS A 76 13.00 4.64 23.84
C LYS A 76 13.87 3.41 24.12
N SER A 77 14.71 3.48 25.15
CA SER A 77 15.29 2.26 25.74
C SER A 77 14.20 1.37 26.30
N ASN A 78 14.54 0.12 26.61
CA ASN A 78 13.60 -0.74 27.34
C ASN A 78 13.31 -0.15 28.75
N LEU A 79 12.18 -0.53 29.33
CA LEU A 79 11.67 0.07 30.58
C LEU A 79 12.28 -0.53 31.84
N GLN A 80 13.11 -1.57 31.70
CA GLN A 80 13.74 -2.30 32.80
C GLN A 80 12.75 -2.87 33.83
N LEU A 81 11.53 -3.20 33.37
CA LEU A 81 10.47 -3.78 34.20
C LEU A 81 10.62 -5.30 34.32
N GLU A 82 10.17 -5.84 35.44
CA GLU A 82 9.91 -7.27 35.57
C GLU A 82 8.68 -7.68 34.75
N THR A 83 8.58 -8.96 34.38
CA THR A 83 7.43 -9.47 33.59
C THR A 83 6.10 -9.29 34.31
N ASN A 84 6.08 -9.36 35.64
CA ASN A 84 4.87 -9.15 36.46
C ASN A 84 4.41 -7.68 36.42
N GLU A 85 5.35 -6.74 36.44
CA GLU A 85 5.07 -5.30 36.39
C GLU A 85 4.57 -4.90 35.00
N ALA A 86 5.22 -5.40 33.94
CA ALA A 86 4.75 -5.24 32.58
C ALA A 86 3.34 -5.81 32.39
N PHE A 87 3.07 -7.01 32.91
CA PHE A 87 1.72 -7.57 32.90
C PHE A 87 0.72 -6.65 33.61
N GLY A 88 1.05 -6.14 34.79
CA GLY A 88 0.22 -5.21 35.55
C GLY A 88 -0.16 -3.95 34.79
N LEU A 89 0.79 -3.35 34.08
CA LEU A 89 0.56 -2.16 33.25
C LEU A 89 -0.42 -2.46 32.11
N ALA A 90 -0.21 -3.56 31.39
CA ALA A 90 -1.11 -3.97 30.32
C ALA A 90 -2.50 -4.33 30.87
N TYR A 91 -2.57 -5.01 32.01
CA TYR A 91 -3.81 -5.34 32.70
C TYR A 91 -4.57 -4.08 33.14
N GLN A 92 -3.87 -3.08 33.68
CA GLN A 92 -4.48 -1.80 34.04
C GLN A 92 -4.99 -1.07 32.80
N ALA A 93 -4.20 -1.02 31.72
CA ALA A 93 -4.62 -0.43 30.46
C ALA A 93 -5.90 -1.08 29.92
N LEU A 94 -5.99 -2.42 29.96
CA LEU A 94 -7.19 -3.15 29.59
C LEU A 94 -8.41 -2.74 30.43
N ASN A 95 -8.28 -2.66 31.75
CA ASN A 95 -9.40 -2.27 32.62
C ASN A 95 -9.82 -0.80 32.45
N ASP A 96 -8.89 0.09 32.12
CA ASP A 96 -9.19 1.51 31.86
C ASP A 96 -9.95 1.68 30.53
N VAL A 97 -9.72 0.78 29.58
CA VAL A 97 -10.38 0.78 28.28
C VAL A 97 -11.78 0.20 28.41
N LYS A 98 -12.79 1.07 28.40
CA LYS A 98 -14.22 0.72 28.30
C LYS A 98 -14.62 0.14 26.94
N ILE A 99 -13.70 0.13 25.98
CA ILE A 99 -13.95 -0.27 24.60
C ILE A 99 -13.87 -1.80 24.50
N THR A 100 -14.98 -2.42 24.12
CA THR A 100 -15.08 -3.87 23.88
C THR A 100 -14.83 -4.25 22.41
N HIS A 101 -14.69 -3.27 21.53
CA HIS A 101 -14.56 -3.48 20.08
C HIS A 101 -13.38 -2.69 19.49
N VAL A 102 -12.56 -3.32 18.65
CA VAL A 102 -11.46 -2.64 17.95
C VAL A 102 -12.01 -2.04 16.64
N PRO A 103 -12.10 -0.70 16.48
CA PRO A 103 -12.82 -0.08 15.36
C PRO A 103 -12.37 -0.56 13.97
N CYS A 104 -11.08 -0.84 13.77
CA CYS A 104 -10.56 -1.35 12.50
C CYS A 104 -11.00 -2.78 12.15
N LEU A 105 -11.62 -3.50 13.09
CA LEU A 105 -12.21 -4.83 12.87
C LEU A 105 -13.71 -4.79 12.57
N ASP A 106 -14.34 -3.61 12.59
CA ASP A 106 -15.76 -3.51 12.34
C ASP A 106 -16.11 -4.10 10.97
N ALA A 107 -17.11 -4.97 10.96
CA ALA A 107 -17.62 -5.59 9.75
C ALA A 107 -18.25 -4.57 8.80
N GLU A 108 -18.76 -3.45 9.33
CA GLU A 108 -19.38 -2.41 8.52
C GLU A 108 -18.33 -1.54 7.82
N LYS A 109 -17.15 -1.36 8.44
CA LYS A 109 -16.00 -0.65 7.84
C LYS A 109 -15.20 -1.54 6.86
N ARG A 110 -15.84 -2.57 6.27
CA ARG A 110 -15.18 -3.57 5.39
C ARG A 110 -14.56 -2.99 4.13
N HIS A 111 -15.12 -1.93 3.57
CA HIS A 111 -14.69 -1.39 2.28
C HIS A 111 -13.64 -0.28 2.39
N VAL A 112 -13.36 0.20 3.60
CA VAL A 112 -12.58 1.43 3.83
C VAL A 112 -11.07 1.17 3.84
N TYR A 113 -10.64 -0.03 4.25
CA TYR A 113 -9.23 -0.29 4.50
C TYR A 113 -8.56 -1.06 3.36
N ASN A 114 -7.53 -0.47 2.77
CA ASN A 114 -6.62 -1.19 1.88
C ASN A 114 -6.01 -2.37 2.66
N PRO A 115 -6.18 -3.62 2.19
CA PRO A 115 -5.68 -4.78 2.88
C PRO A 115 -4.23 -4.61 3.29
N LYS A 116 -3.36 -4.06 2.44
CA LYS A 116 -1.92 -3.89 2.71
C LYS A 116 -1.60 -3.11 4.00
N TYR A 117 -2.46 -2.18 4.42
CA TYR A 117 -2.24 -1.37 5.62
C TYR A 117 -2.90 -1.93 6.87
N LEU A 118 -3.80 -2.92 6.75
CA LEU A 118 -4.58 -3.43 7.87
C LEU A 118 -3.74 -3.86 9.10
N PRO A 119 -2.60 -4.59 8.99
CA PRO A 119 -1.75 -4.94 10.11
C PRO A 119 -1.11 -3.75 10.79
N LEU A 120 -0.77 -2.71 10.01
CA LEU A 120 -0.18 -1.48 10.55
C LEU A 120 -1.24 -0.68 11.32
N MET A 121 -2.46 -0.63 10.80
CA MET A 121 -3.60 0.00 11.47
C MET A 121 -3.99 -0.75 12.74
N VAL A 122 -4.17 -2.08 12.63
CA VAL A 122 -4.44 -2.96 13.77
C VAL A 122 -3.33 -2.81 14.82
N PHE A 123 -2.07 -2.75 14.41
CA PHE A 123 -0.95 -2.54 15.32
C PHE A 123 -1.07 -1.21 16.07
N ASN A 124 -1.30 -0.09 15.36
CA ASN A 124 -1.39 1.23 15.99
C ASN A 124 -2.57 1.33 16.97
N GLU A 125 -3.74 0.82 16.57
CA GLU A 125 -4.92 0.78 17.44
C GLU A 125 -4.68 -0.08 18.68
N LEU A 126 -4.14 -1.29 18.51
CA LEU A 126 -3.86 -2.17 19.64
C LEU A 126 -2.75 -1.63 20.53
N ASP A 127 -1.74 -0.95 20.00
CA ASP A 127 -0.68 -0.36 20.82
C ASP A 127 -1.24 0.78 21.68
N LYS A 128 -2.10 1.61 21.09
CA LYS A 128 -2.81 2.66 21.83
C LYS A 128 -3.71 2.08 22.91
N LEU A 129 -4.54 1.11 22.57
CA LEU A 129 -5.56 0.54 23.47
C LEU A 129 -4.96 -0.37 24.54
N LEU A 130 -4.07 -1.28 24.18
CA LEU A 130 -3.60 -2.36 25.07
C LEU A 130 -2.29 -2.03 25.77
N PHE A 131 -1.43 -1.27 25.09
CA PHE A 131 -0.04 -1.07 25.51
C PHE A 131 0.30 0.40 25.74
N ARG A 132 -0.70 1.29 25.77
CA ARG A 132 -0.55 2.75 26.02
C ARG A 132 0.56 3.39 25.17
N SER A 133 0.66 2.97 23.91
CA SER A 133 1.68 3.43 22.96
C SER A 133 3.14 3.12 23.36
N VAL A 134 3.38 2.07 24.16
CA VAL A 134 4.74 1.62 24.53
C VAL A 134 5.53 1.17 23.29
N LEU A 135 4.85 0.57 22.30
CA LEU A 135 5.51 0.05 21.11
C LEU A 135 5.76 1.11 20.05
N LYS A 136 5.02 2.23 20.08
CA LYS A 136 5.16 3.35 19.15
C LYS A 136 6.60 3.86 19.08
N GLY A 137 7.18 3.83 17.88
CA GLY A 137 8.56 4.24 17.62
C GLY A 137 9.64 3.23 18.04
N ASN A 138 9.29 2.13 18.69
CA ASN A 138 10.21 1.09 19.14
C ASN A 138 10.12 -0.22 18.34
N VAL A 139 9.07 -0.36 17.53
CA VAL A 139 8.83 -1.51 16.67
C VAL A 139 9.00 -1.14 15.20
N PHE A 140 9.59 -2.05 14.44
CA PHE A 140 9.59 -2.07 12.98
C PHE A 140 8.67 -3.21 12.52
N LEU A 141 7.56 -2.90 11.84
CA LEU A 141 6.59 -3.87 11.31
C LEU A 141 6.68 -3.93 9.77
N VAL A 142 6.86 -5.12 9.22
CA VAL A 142 6.94 -5.30 7.76
C VAL A 142 6.30 -6.60 7.29
N ILE A 143 5.73 -6.58 6.09
CA ILE A 143 5.35 -7.80 5.38
C ILE A 143 6.57 -8.32 4.64
N ALA A 144 6.99 -9.55 4.90
CA ALA A 144 8.20 -10.13 4.34
C ALA A 144 8.03 -11.62 4.08
N ASP A 145 8.78 -12.15 3.12
CA ASP A 145 8.84 -13.58 2.87
C ASP A 145 9.49 -14.28 4.07
N LEU A 146 8.70 -15.10 4.74
CA LEU A 146 9.12 -15.94 5.86
C LEU A 146 9.25 -17.39 5.38
N PRO A 147 10.10 -18.21 6.05
CA PRO A 147 10.17 -19.63 5.75
C PRO A 147 8.78 -20.29 5.75
N PRO A 148 8.53 -21.29 4.88
CA PRO A 148 7.25 -21.99 4.83
C PRO A 148 6.82 -22.51 6.21
N GLY A 149 5.57 -22.23 6.58
CA GLY A 149 4.99 -22.59 7.89
C GLY A 149 5.15 -21.52 8.98
N ILE A 150 5.92 -20.45 8.73
CA ILE A 150 6.05 -19.32 9.66
C ILE A 150 5.15 -18.18 9.18
N LEU A 151 4.15 -17.86 9.98
CA LEU A 151 3.14 -16.83 9.65
C LEU A 151 3.58 -15.43 10.07
N ALA A 152 4.34 -15.37 11.16
CA ALA A 152 4.89 -14.13 11.68
C ALA A 152 6.12 -14.40 12.53
N ARG A 153 6.94 -13.38 12.74
CA ARG A 153 8.18 -13.46 13.49
C ARG A 153 8.43 -12.17 14.27
N THR A 154 8.66 -12.28 15.57
CA THR A 154 9.20 -11.18 16.39
C THR A 154 10.67 -11.42 16.65
N SER A 155 11.51 -10.40 16.50
CA SER A 155 12.94 -10.45 16.82
C SER A 155 13.31 -9.34 17.79
N ARG A 156 14.22 -9.64 18.72
CA ARG A 156 14.75 -8.67 19.68
C ARG A 156 15.43 -7.49 19.00
N LEU A 157 15.54 -6.40 19.75
CA LEU A 157 16.27 -5.19 19.36
C LEU A 157 17.72 -5.51 18.93
N GLY A 158 18.18 -4.89 17.85
CA GLY A 158 19.54 -5.01 17.31
C GLY A 158 19.78 -6.25 16.44
N LEU A 159 18.79 -7.14 16.28
CA LEU A 159 18.94 -8.34 15.46
C LEU A 159 18.70 -8.01 13.97
N HIS A 160 19.52 -8.59 13.08
CA HIS A 160 19.43 -8.40 11.61
C HIS A 160 19.58 -6.94 11.15
N ASP A 161 20.48 -6.20 11.80
CA ASP A 161 20.75 -4.78 11.51
C ASP A 161 19.47 -3.94 11.60
N CYS A 162 18.56 -4.32 12.49
CA CYS A 162 17.39 -3.54 12.84
C CYS A 162 17.59 -2.98 14.25
N PRO A 163 17.71 -1.66 14.41
CA PRO A 163 17.92 -1.03 15.72
C PRO A 163 16.66 -1.09 16.61
N ARG A 164 15.53 -1.56 16.08
CA ARG A 164 14.23 -1.69 16.75
C ARG A 164 13.85 -3.16 16.94
N ILE A 165 12.82 -3.41 17.74
CA ILE A 165 12.17 -4.73 17.79
C ILE A 165 11.50 -4.96 16.44
N SER A 166 11.81 -6.05 15.74
CA SER A 166 11.22 -6.28 14.41
C SER A 166 10.07 -7.27 14.48
N ILE A 167 8.93 -6.92 13.93
CA ILE A 167 7.83 -7.84 13.64
C ILE A 167 7.75 -8.02 12.11
N LYS A 168 7.86 -9.26 11.65
CA LYS A 168 7.70 -9.63 10.25
C LYS A 168 6.45 -10.46 10.09
N LEU A 169 5.62 -10.12 9.12
CA LEU A 169 4.39 -10.85 8.81
C LEU A 169 4.52 -11.51 7.44
N SER A 170 4.13 -12.77 7.35
CA SER A 170 4.06 -13.48 6.08
C SER A 170 2.91 -12.93 5.22
N PRO A 171 3.06 -12.78 3.90
CA PRO A 171 1.95 -12.49 3.01
C PRO A 171 0.82 -13.52 3.07
N PHE A 172 1.03 -14.70 3.65
CA PHE A 172 -0.03 -15.71 3.73
C PHE A 172 -1.13 -15.37 4.74
N ILE A 173 -0.87 -14.50 5.73
CA ILE A 173 -1.86 -14.18 6.76
C ILE A 173 -3.14 -13.54 6.21
N TRP A 174 -3.06 -12.96 5.01
CA TRP A 174 -4.20 -12.34 4.32
C TRP A 174 -5.27 -13.32 3.88
N ARG A 175 -4.85 -14.55 3.52
CA ARG A 175 -5.75 -15.56 2.93
C ARG A 175 -6.76 -16.10 3.94
N GLU A 176 -6.41 -16.02 5.22
CA GLU A 176 -7.19 -16.54 6.34
C GLU A 176 -8.19 -15.52 6.93
N GLY A 177 -8.17 -14.27 6.43
CA GLY A 177 -9.11 -13.22 6.83
C GLY A 177 -8.66 -12.33 7.99
N ARG A 178 -9.48 -11.34 8.33
CA ARG A 178 -9.12 -10.24 9.27
C ARG A 178 -8.87 -10.70 10.70
N ASN A 179 -9.70 -11.60 11.19
CA ASN A 179 -9.55 -12.15 12.55
C ASN A 179 -8.19 -12.86 12.69
N PHE A 180 -7.73 -13.49 11.62
CA PHE A 180 -6.42 -14.12 11.58
C PHE A 180 -5.28 -13.11 11.57
N VAL A 181 -5.38 -12.04 10.77
CA VAL A 181 -4.44 -10.91 10.80
C VAL A 181 -4.37 -10.32 12.21
N PHE A 182 -5.53 -10.06 12.82
CA PHE A 182 -5.63 -9.54 14.18
C PHE A 182 -4.92 -10.42 15.21
N GLY A 183 -5.29 -11.70 15.29
CA GLY A 183 -4.69 -12.64 16.24
C GLY A 183 -3.18 -12.79 16.03
N THR A 184 -2.74 -12.80 14.76
CA THR A 184 -1.31 -12.88 14.42
C THR A 184 -0.54 -11.64 14.85
N VAL A 185 -1.05 -10.44 14.54
CA VAL A 185 -0.45 -9.16 14.92
C VAL A 185 -0.39 -9.05 16.44
N LEU A 186 -1.51 -9.31 17.13
CA LEU A 186 -1.60 -9.24 18.58
C LEU A 186 -0.64 -10.21 19.28
N HIS A 187 -0.52 -11.45 18.80
CA HIS A 187 0.48 -12.40 19.30
C HIS A 187 1.89 -11.83 19.22
N GLN A 188 2.27 -11.26 18.07
CA GLN A 188 3.60 -10.67 17.90
C GLN A 188 3.80 -9.41 18.76
N MET A 189 2.75 -8.62 18.95
CA MET A 189 2.77 -7.43 19.79
C MET A 189 2.97 -7.76 21.26
N ILE A 190 2.39 -8.85 21.79
CA ILE A 190 2.64 -9.29 23.17
C ILE A 190 4.14 -9.59 23.37
N HIS A 191 4.76 -10.27 22.41
CA HIS A 191 6.22 -10.49 22.45
C HIS A 191 7.01 -9.18 22.39
N ALA A 192 6.64 -8.27 21.48
CA ALA A 192 7.30 -6.97 21.37
C ALA A 192 7.13 -6.13 22.64
N TYR A 193 5.96 -6.20 23.29
CA TYR A 193 5.65 -5.50 24.53
C TYR A 193 6.56 -5.96 25.66
N TYR A 194 6.67 -7.27 25.87
CA TYR A 194 7.58 -7.79 26.89
C TYR A 194 9.05 -7.50 26.56
N LEU A 195 9.46 -7.53 25.30
CA LEU A 195 10.81 -7.10 24.91
C LEU A 195 11.07 -5.63 25.22
N GLN A 196 10.09 -4.75 24.96
CA GLN A 196 10.23 -3.32 25.23
C GLN A 196 10.18 -3.00 26.72
N CYS A 197 9.36 -3.70 27.50
CA CYS A 197 9.27 -3.48 28.94
C CYS A 197 10.46 -4.09 29.68
N CYS A 198 10.79 -5.35 29.38
CA CYS A 198 11.69 -6.16 30.21
C CYS A 198 13.09 -6.35 29.60
N GLY A 199 13.27 -6.04 28.31
CA GLY A 199 14.46 -6.44 27.57
C GLY A 199 14.46 -7.92 27.18
N PHE A 200 15.50 -8.35 26.46
CA PHE A 200 15.66 -9.75 26.05
C PHE A 200 16.47 -10.53 27.09
N ARG A 201 15.98 -11.70 27.51
CA ARG A 201 16.71 -12.61 28.39
C ARG A 201 17.65 -13.50 27.58
N SER A 202 18.96 -13.25 27.66
CA SER A 202 19.97 -14.18 27.12
C SER A 202 20.13 -15.39 28.05
N GLU A 203 20.34 -16.57 27.49
CA GLU A 203 20.65 -17.78 28.27
C GLU A 203 21.84 -17.51 29.22
N GLY A 204 21.65 -17.74 30.53
CA GLY A 204 22.70 -17.62 31.55
C GLY A 204 22.83 -16.28 32.27
N VAL A 205 22.05 -15.25 31.92
CA VAL A 205 22.10 -13.92 32.57
C VAL A 205 20.76 -13.58 33.21
N THR A 206 20.76 -13.51 34.56
CA THR A 206 19.71 -13.08 35.51
C THR A 206 18.24 -13.47 35.24
N SER A 207 17.40 -13.43 36.26
CA SER A 207 15.97 -13.76 36.16
C SER A 207 15.13 -12.71 35.41
N ARG A 208 15.74 -11.69 34.81
CA ARG A 208 15.07 -10.54 34.18
C ARG A 208 14.94 -10.71 32.67
N GLY A 209 13.95 -10.07 32.07
CA GLY A 209 13.74 -10.05 30.61
C GLY A 209 12.82 -11.14 30.05
N HIS A 210 12.44 -10.98 28.79
CA HIS A 210 11.57 -11.88 28.03
C HIS A 210 12.39 -12.78 27.10
N ASP A 211 12.12 -14.07 27.12
CA ASP A 211 12.88 -15.07 26.36
C ASP A 211 12.23 -15.45 25.03
N LEU A 212 11.15 -14.77 24.65
CA LEU A 212 10.39 -14.99 23.42
C LEU A 212 9.69 -16.34 23.30
N ARG A 213 9.62 -17.12 24.39
CA ARG A 213 8.80 -18.33 24.48
C ARG A 213 7.37 -17.98 24.90
N HIS A 214 6.46 -18.92 24.67
CA HIS A 214 5.08 -18.84 25.17
C HIS A 214 5.01 -19.34 26.62
N GLY A 215 5.69 -18.63 27.53
CA GLY A 215 5.67 -18.91 28.97
C GLY A 215 4.32 -18.58 29.65
N PRO A 216 4.16 -18.90 30.94
CA PRO A 216 2.98 -18.54 31.72
C PRO A 216 2.62 -17.05 31.64
N GLU A 217 3.62 -16.17 31.61
CA GLU A 217 3.46 -14.72 31.49
C GLU A 217 2.79 -14.29 30.17
N PHE A 218 3.26 -14.84 29.05
CA PHE A 218 2.69 -14.59 27.73
C PHE A 218 1.24 -15.06 27.67
N GLU A 219 1.00 -16.28 28.17
CA GLU A 219 -0.32 -16.88 28.13
C GLU A 219 -1.30 -16.13 29.04
N ALA A 220 -0.88 -15.69 30.23
CA ALA A 220 -1.69 -14.89 31.12
C ALA A 220 -2.16 -13.59 30.46
N LEU A 221 -1.26 -12.86 29.78
CA LEU A 221 -1.62 -11.64 29.07
C LEU A 221 -2.53 -11.92 27.87
N SER A 222 -2.19 -12.93 27.07
CA SER A 222 -3.00 -13.39 25.93
C SER A 222 -4.44 -13.74 26.36
N GLN A 223 -4.60 -14.50 27.45
CA GLN A 223 -5.91 -14.88 27.98
C GLN A 223 -6.66 -13.68 28.55
N THR A 224 -5.98 -12.76 29.24
CA THR A 224 -6.60 -11.54 29.76
C THR A 224 -7.17 -10.69 28.63
N ILE A 225 -6.38 -10.43 27.57
CA ILE A 225 -6.84 -9.68 26.39
C ILE A 225 -8.02 -10.41 25.75
N ARG A 226 -7.94 -11.73 25.61
CA ARG A 226 -9.03 -12.54 25.06
C ARG A 226 -10.32 -12.42 25.87
N GLN A 227 -10.24 -12.48 27.20
CA GLN A 227 -11.40 -12.32 28.08
C GLN A 227 -12.01 -10.92 27.97
N HIS A 228 -11.18 -9.88 27.81
CA HIS A 228 -11.64 -8.49 27.69
C HIS A 228 -12.39 -8.20 26.39
N PHE A 229 -11.85 -8.65 25.25
CA PHE A 229 -12.47 -8.38 23.94
C PHE A 229 -13.55 -9.40 23.55
N LEU A 230 -13.62 -10.57 24.20
CA LEU A 230 -14.54 -11.65 23.81
C LEU A 230 -15.25 -12.30 25.01
N PRO A 231 -16.01 -11.53 25.81
CA PRO A 231 -16.87 -12.13 26.82
C PRO A 231 -18.05 -12.83 26.14
N GLY A 232 -17.94 -14.15 25.85
CA GLY A 232 -19.10 -14.98 25.49
C GLY A 232 -19.08 -15.83 24.21
N GLU A 233 -17.94 -16.43 23.82
CA GLU A 233 -17.76 -17.50 22.79
C GLU A 233 -17.01 -17.13 21.47
N ASN A 234 -15.84 -17.77 21.33
CA ASN A 234 -15.20 -18.42 20.17
C ASN A 234 -15.01 -17.77 18.77
N MET A 235 -15.51 -16.59 18.42
CA MET A 235 -15.45 -16.16 17.00
C MET A 235 -14.12 -15.54 16.51
N LEU A 236 -13.35 -14.87 17.37
CA LEU A 236 -12.24 -14.01 16.90
C LEU A 236 -10.83 -14.61 17.06
N TRP A 237 -10.66 -15.66 17.89
CA TRP A 237 -9.38 -16.34 18.11
C TRP A 237 -9.36 -17.80 17.62
N LYS A 238 -9.92 -18.06 16.44
CA LYS A 238 -9.74 -19.35 15.74
C LYS A 238 -8.30 -19.60 15.25
N ALA A 239 -7.33 -18.76 15.61
CA ALA A 239 -5.92 -19.07 15.45
C ALA A 239 -5.50 -20.34 16.23
N GLU A 240 -6.24 -20.77 17.26
CA GLU A 240 -6.02 -22.08 17.89
C GLU A 240 -6.61 -23.26 17.08
N THR A 241 -7.54 -22.99 16.17
CA THR A 241 -8.16 -23.97 15.27
C THR A 241 -7.62 -23.79 13.84
N PHE A 242 -6.32 -23.98 13.66
CA PHE A 242 -5.78 -24.29 12.33
C PHE A 242 -6.49 -25.53 11.77
N PRO A 243 -6.69 -25.64 10.43
CA PRO A 243 -7.09 -26.90 9.84
C PRO A 243 -6.15 -28.00 10.36
N THR A 244 -6.75 -29.02 10.99
CA THR A 244 -6.07 -30.12 11.68
C THR A 244 -5.31 -31.05 10.75
N GLU A 245 -5.29 -30.78 9.44
CA GLU A 245 -4.39 -31.49 8.56
C GLU A 245 -2.96 -31.07 8.89
N PRO A 246 -2.14 -31.98 9.46
CA PRO A 246 -0.75 -31.69 9.64
C PRO A 246 -0.18 -31.48 8.24
N LEU A 247 0.07 -30.23 7.86
CA LEU A 247 1.17 -29.96 6.94
C LEU A 247 2.34 -30.71 7.55
N GLN A 248 2.75 -31.81 6.90
CA GLN A 248 3.82 -32.70 7.34
C GLN A 248 5.12 -31.90 7.27
N PHE A 249 5.27 -31.02 8.23
CA PHE A 249 6.45 -30.22 8.43
C PHE A 249 7.50 -31.19 8.98
N PRO A 250 8.63 -31.38 8.29
CA PRO A 250 9.66 -32.29 8.76
C PRO A 250 10.02 -31.91 10.19
N SER A 251 10.06 -32.87 11.13
CA SER A 251 10.24 -32.66 12.57
C SER A 251 11.61 -32.06 12.97
N ARG A 252 12.34 -31.49 12.01
CA ARG A 252 13.65 -30.86 12.13
C ARG A 252 13.58 -29.34 12.01
N TYR A 253 12.45 -28.70 12.29
CA TYR A 253 12.48 -27.26 12.52
C TYR A 253 13.38 -27.00 13.74
N ALA A 254 14.57 -26.46 13.44
CA ALA A 254 15.58 -26.15 14.42
C ALA A 254 14.96 -25.29 15.54
N ARG A 255 15.42 -25.48 16.78
CA ARG A 255 15.06 -24.58 17.88
C ARG A 255 15.19 -23.13 17.38
N PRO A 256 14.21 -22.25 17.65
CA PRO A 256 14.29 -20.86 17.23
C PRO A 256 15.65 -20.28 17.59
N LYS A 257 16.23 -19.48 16.69
CA LYS A 257 17.48 -18.79 17.00
C LYS A 257 17.26 -17.94 18.26
N PRO A 258 18.22 -17.86 19.18
CA PRO A 258 18.11 -16.99 20.35
C PRO A 258 17.74 -15.56 19.94
N GLY A 259 16.71 -15.00 20.57
CA GLY A 259 16.23 -13.65 20.25
C GLY A 259 15.17 -13.58 19.16
N VAL A 260 14.57 -14.72 18.77
CA VAL A 260 13.50 -14.80 17.77
C VAL A 260 12.34 -15.65 18.28
N SER A 261 11.11 -15.14 18.15
CA SER A 261 9.87 -15.92 18.26
C SER A 261 9.26 -16.09 16.87
N ASP A 262 8.94 -17.33 16.52
CA ASP A 262 8.25 -17.68 15.29
C ASP A 262 6.81 -18.09 15.63
N CYS A 263 5.85 -17.47 14.94
CA CYS A 263 4.47 -17.90 14.95
C CYS A 263 4.33 -19.11 14.03
N TYR A 264 4.50 -20.29 14.62
CA TYR A 264 4.14 -21.55 13.97
C TYR A 264 2.64 -21.82 14.13
N SER A 265 2.07 -22.53 13.18
CA SER A 265 0.71 -23.06 13.28
C SER A 265 0.53 -24.19 14.31
N LEU A 266 1.51 -24.42 15.21
CA LEU A 266 1.60 -25.62 16.04
C LEU A 266 1.80 -25.33 17.53
N ARG A 267 0.72 -25.57 18.27
CA ARG A 267 0.59 -26.34 19.54
C ARG A 267 1.81 -26.38 20.49
N ASN A 268 2.20 -25.25 21.08
CA ASN A 268 2.66 -25.35 22.47
C ASN A 268 1.41 -25.44 23.34
N ARG A 269 1.12 -26.63 23.89
CA ARG A 269 0.10 -26.80 24.93
C ARG A 269 0.63 -26.09 26.18
N ILE A 270 0.26 -24.83 26.33
CA ILE A 270 0.55 -24.09 27.54
C ILE A 270 -0.45 -24.56 28.59
N ASP A 271 0.07 -24.85 29.78
CA ASP A 271 -0.72 -25.25 30.92
C ASP A 271 -1.54 -24.04 31.40
N LYS A 272 -2.83 -24.00 31.04
CA LYS A 272 -3.75 -22.92 31.41
C LYS A 272 -3.80 -22.71 32.92
N THR A 273 -3.62 -23.76 33.72
CA THR A 273 -3.58 -23.67 35.17
C THR A 273 -2.36 -22.91 35.65
N LYS A 274 -1.19 -23.13 35.04
CA LYS A 274 0.02 -22.34 35.35
C LYS A 274 -0.09 -20.88 34.93
N ALA A 275 -0.69 -20.63 33.77
CA ALA A 275 -0.95 -19.26 33.31
C ALA A 275 -1.88 -18.51 34.28
N GLU A 276 -2.95 -19.16 34.75
CA GLU A 276 -3.88 -18.58 35.72
C GLU A 276 -3.24 -18.36 37.10
N GLN A 277 -2.46 -19.33 37.60
CA GLN A 277 -1.70 -19.18 38.84
C GLN A 277 -0.70 -18.02 38.75
N TRP A 278 -0.01 -17.90 37.61
CA TRP A 278 0.90 -16.80 37.34
C TRP A 278 0.15 -15.46 37.28
N ARG A 279 -1.00 -15.41 36.58
CA ARG A 279 -1.87 -14.22 36.49
C ARG A 279 -2.27 -13.72 37.88
N MET A 280 -2.77 -14.62 38.73
CA MET A 280 -3.17 -14.27 40.10
C MET A 280 -1.97 -13.77 40.94
N SER A 281 -0.80 -14.38 40.77
CA SER A 281 0.43 -13.96 41.44
C SER A 281 0.91 -12.58 40.97
N ALA A 282 0.89 -12.32 39.66
CA ALA A 282 1.24 -11.02 39.08
C ALA A 282 0.27 -9.92 39.55
N LEU A 283 -1.04 -10.21 39.57
CA LEU A 283 -2.05 -9.29 40.07
C LEU A 283 -1.82 -8.93 41.54
N ALA A 284 -1.54 -9.91 42.39
CA ALA A 284 -1.24 -9.68 43.81
C ALA A 284 -0.04 -8.73 44.01
N LEU A 285 0.99 -8.83 43.16
CA LEU A 285 2.16 -7.94 43.20
C LEU A 285 1.82 -6.53 42.70
N THR A 286 0.98 -6.40 41.68
CA THR A 286 0.63 -5.10 41.07
C THR A 286 -0.31 -4.26 41.92
N TYR A 287 -1.03 -4.84 42.88
CA TYR A 287 -1.78 -4.06 43.87
C TYR A 287 -0.87 -3.33 44.89
N SER A 288 0.45 -3.56 44.85
CA SER A 288 1.41 -2.63 45.45
C SER A 288 1.46 -1.35 44.60
N LYS A 289 0.72 -0.32 45.05
CA LYS A 289 0.52 0.96 44.32
C LYS A 289 1.82 1.61 43.82
N ASP A 290 2.95 1.36 44.48
CA ASP A 290 4.21 2.03 44.20
C ASP A 290 4.89 1.54 42.91
N ALA A 291 4.84 0.23 42.60
CA ALA A 291 5.48 -0.31 41.40
C ALA A 291 4.75 0.13 40.12
N VAL A 292 3.41 0.09 40.13
CA VAL A 292 2.58 0.56 39.02
C VAL A 292 2.70 2.08 38.85
N ARG A 293 2.77 2.83 39.96
CA ARG A 293 2.99 4.27 39.92
C ARG A 293 4.36 4.61 39.31
N GLN A 294 5.44 3.96 39.75
CA GLN A 294 6.77 4.20 39.20
C GLN A 294 6.85 3.87 37.71
N ALA A 295 6.18 2.81 37.28
CA ALA A 295 6.12 2.46 35.86
C ALA A 295 5.25 3.42 35.04
N ASN A 296 4.13 3.92 35.60
CA ASN A 296 3.34 4.98 34.98
C ASN A 296 4.09 6.31 34.90
N ASP A 297 4.84 6.68 35.95
CA ASP A 297 5.68 7.87 35.98
C ASP A 297 6.81 7.75 34.94
N GLY A 298 7.41 6.56 34.80
CA GLY A 298 8.34 6.26 33.71
C GLY A 298 7.67 6.40 32.33
N LEU A 299 6.43 5.90 32.18
CA LEU A 299 5.65 6.03 30.95
C LEU A 299 5.37 7.50 30.59
N GLN A 300 4.95 8.30 31.57
CA GLN A 300 4.67 9.72 31.43
C GLN A 300 5.93 10.52 31.13
N ALA A 301 7.04 10.24 31.84
CA ALA A 301 8.33 10.87 31.58
C ALA A 301 8.84 10.60 30.16
N MET A 302 8.53 9.43 29.60
CA MET A 302 8.84 9.10 28.21
C MET A 302 7.83 9.60 27.18
N GLN A 303 6.60 9.91 27.58
CA GLN A 303 5.57 10.53 26.72
C GLN A 303 5.76 12.04 26.64
N ASN A 304 6.41 12.64 27.65
CA ASN A 304 6.81 14.05 27.70
C ASN A 304 8.33 14.20 27.54
N PRO A 305 8.92 13.97 26.35
CA PRO A 305 10.30 14.35 26.16
C PRO A 305 10.38 15.88 26.23
N VAL A 306 10.95 16.41 27.31
CA VAL A 306 11.54 17.76 27.32
C VAL A 306 12.70 17.72 26.33
N GLN A 307 12.36 17.84 25.05
CA GLN A 307 13.31 18.08 23.97
C GLN A 307 13.59 19.57 23.96
N GLN A 308 14.64 19.98 24.68
CA GLN A 308 15.41 21.15 24.29
C GLN A 308 16.04 20.87 22.92
N TYR A 309 15.27 21.15 21.86
CA TYR A 309 15.82 21.41 20.54
C TYR A 309 15.38 22.82 20.15
N THR A 310 16.37 23.71 20.14
CA THR A 310 16.29 25.09 19.64
C THR A 310 16.06 25.09 18.14
N SER A 311 14.80 25.07 17.74
CA SER A 311 14.26 25.81 16.59
C SER A 311 12.74 25.82 16.76
N PRO A 312 12.05 26.94 16.50
CA PRO A 312 10.61 26.98 16.63
C PRO A 312 10.03 25.99 15.61
N LYS A 313 9.58 24.82 16.07
CA LYS A 313 8.75 23.92 15.27
C LYS A 313 7.56 24.76 14.85
N VAL A 314 7.43 25.05 13.57
CA VAL A 314 6.23 25.65 13.00
C VAL A 314 5.11 24.63 13.23
N GLN A 315 4.34 24.80 14.31
CA GLN A 315 3.32 23.84 14.74
C GLN A 315 2.11 23.86 13.80
N HIS A 316 1.96 24.93 13.01
CA HIS A 316 0.86 25.13 12.08
C HIS A 316 1.32 25.98 10.89
N ILE A 317 0.78 25.68 9.70
CA ILE A 317 0.76 26.65 8.58
C ILE A 317 -0.63 27.28 8.57
N MET A 318 -0.72 28.59 8.40
CA MET A 318 -1.99 29.27 8.19
C MET A 318 -2.21 29.48 6.69
N LEU A 319 -3.34 29.02 6.15
CA LEU A 319 -3.72 29.32 4.77
C LEU A 319 -4.70 30.50 4.77
N HIS A 320 -4.39 31.56 4.03
CA HIS A 320 -5.29 32.70 3.87
C HIS A 320 -6.01 32.62 2.53
N PHE A 321 -7.34 32.50 2.56
CA PHE A 321 -8.18 32.40 1.37
C PHE A 321 -9.47 33.21 1.54
N GLN A 322 -9.72 34.15 0.61
CA GLN A 322 -10.92 35.00 0.59
C GLN A 322 -11.20 35.69 1.95
N GLY A 323 -10.15 36.19 2.61
CA GLY A 323 -10.28 36.87 3.92
C GLY A 323 -10.41 35.94 5.12
N ASN A 324 -10.40 34.62 4.92
CA ASN A 324 -10.45 33.63 5.98
C ASN A 324 -9.06 33.01 6.20
N TYR A 325 -8.73 32.72 7.46
CA TYR A 325 -7.51 32.03 7.86
C TYR A 325 -7.86 30.61 8.30
N VAL A 326 -7.25 29.62 7.65
CA VAL A 326 -7.50 28.19 7.92
C VAL A 326 -6.19 27.57 8.40
N PRO A 327 -6.11 27.13 9.68
CA PRO A 327 -4.92 26.46 10.18
C PRO A 327 -4.81 25.05 9.61
N ILE A 328 -3.60 24.67 9.20
CA ILE A 328 -3.20 23.30 8.93
C ILE A 328 -2.36 22.82 10.11
N GLU A 329 -2.93 21.92 10.90
CA GLU A 329 -2.28 21.33 12.05
C GLU A 329 -1.28 20.25 11.61
N ASN A 330 -0.09 20.26 12.20
CA ASN A 330 0.95 19.26 11.98
C ASN A 330 1.31 19.02 10.50
N PRO A 331 1.59 20.08 9.71
CA PRO A 331 2.03 19.90 8.33
C PRO A 331 3.35 19.12 8.30
N ARG A 332 3.55 18.30 7.26
CA ARG A 332 4.83 17.62 7.06
C ARG A 332 5.95 18.66 6.97
N ILE A 333 7.03 18.47 7.73
CA ILE A 333 8.17 19.39 7.75
C ILE A 333 8.71 19.64 6.34
N SER A 334 8.82 18.58 5.52
CA SER A 334 9.24 18.69 4.12
C SER A 334 8.32 19.58 3.27
N HIS A 335 7.03 19.65 3.58
CA HIS A 335 6.10 20.55 2.90
C HIS A 335 6.29 21.99 3.36
N VAL A 336 6.51 22.21 4.65
CA VAL A 336 6.80 23.55 5.20
C VAL A 336 8.10 24.09 4.59
N GLU A 337 9.16 23.27 4.53
CA GLU A 337 10.43 23.64 3.94
C GLU A 337 10.30 23.96 2.44
N ALA A 338 9.53 23.17 1.69
CA ALA A 338 9.27 23.45 0.28
C ALA A 338 8.43 24.72 0.10
N LEU A 339 7.36 24.90 0.86
CA LEU A 339 6.52 26.11 0.81
C LEU A 339 7.26 27.35 1.29
N SER A 340 8.25 27.24 2.17
CA SER A 340 9.04 28.41 2.60
C SER A 340 9.83 29.08 1.47
N LYS A 341 9.97 28.41 0.33
CA LYS A 341 10.56 28.95 -0.90
C LYS A 341 9.53 29.64 -1.79
N SER A 342 8.25 29.42 -1.52
CA SER A 342 7.15 30.03 -2.25
C SER A 342 7.16 31.55 -2.04
N PRO A 343 7.01 32.36 -3.10
CA PRO A 343 6.85 33.80 -2.96
C PRO A 343 5.55 34.18 -2.23
N CYS A 344 4.60 33.25 -2.12
CA CYS A 344 3.32 33.44 -1.44
C CYS A 344 3.38 33.08 0.06
N PHE A 345 4.53 32.62 0.56
CA PHE A 345 4.68 32.17 1.94
C PHE A 345 5.52 33.15 2.76
N GLU A 346 4.91 33.75 3.78
CA GLU A 346 5.59 34.68 4.68
C GLU A 346 5.20 34.40 6.13
N ASN A 347 6.18 34.28 7.03
CA ASN A 347 5.96 34.13 8.48
C ASN A 347 5.00 32.99 8.89
N GLY A 348 4.97 31.88 8.15
CA GLY A 348 4.06 30.76 8.43
C GLY A 348 2.65 30.92 7.85
N LEU A 349 2.39 32.03 7.16
CA LEU A 349 1.18 32.33 6.42
C LEU A 349 1.41 32.07 4.93
N LEU A 350 0.55 31.25 4.32
CA LEU A 350 0.49 31.10 2.87
C LEU A 350 -0.70 31.90 2.35
N ASP A 351 -0.43 33.00 1.66
CA ASP A 351 -1.46 33.78 0.98
C ASP A 351 -1.88 33.06 -0.30
N PHE A 352 -3.13 32.59 -0.35
CA PHE A 352 -3.61 31.81 -1.48
C PHE A 352 -3.83 32.72 -2.71
N PRO A 353 -3.11 32.46 -3.82
CA PRO A 353 -3.05 33.41 -4.92
C PRO A 353 -4.33 33.42 -5.75
N LEU A 354 -4.68 34.59 -6.30
CA LEU A 354 -5.62 34.67 -7.41
C LEU A 354 -4.92 34.21 -8.71
N PRO A 355 -5.61 33.53 -9.64
CA PRO A 355 -7.06 33.36 -9.75
C PRO A 355 -7.59 32.00 -9.30
N PHE A 356 -6.91 31.34 -8.37
CA PHE A 356 -7.32 30.03 -7.92
C PHE A 356 -8.60 30.14 -7.07
N ASP A 357 -9.50 29.17 -7.23
CA ASP A 357 -10.81 29.18 -6.58
C ASP A 357 -10.86 28.26 -5.35
N GLY A 358 -12.05 28.10 -4.74
CA GLY A 358 -12.22 27.28 -3.55
C GLY A 358 -11.89 25.79 -3.74
N LYS A 359 -11.98 25.26 -4.96
CA LYS A 359 -11.58 23.88 -5.27
C LYS A 359 -10.06 23.73 -5.29
N ASP A 360 -9.35 24.71 -5.86
CA ASP A 360 -7.88 24.74 -5.82
C ASP A 360 -7.38 24.83 -4.36
N PHE A 361 -8.05 25.65 -3.55
CA PHE A 361 -7.77 25.77 -2.12
C PHE A 361 -7.96 24.44 -1.38
N GLN A 362 -9.09 23.77 -1.63
CA GLN A 362 -9.40 22.49 -1.00
C GLN A 362 -8.37 21.41 -1.39
N ILE A 363 -7.95 21.37 -2.65
CA ILE A 363 -6.89 20.48 -3.15
C ILE A 363 -5.59 20.69 -2.37
N LEU A 364 -5.12 21.93 -2.24
CA LEU A 364 -3.89 22.24 -1.52
C LEU A 364 -4.00 21.85 -0.05
N ARG A 365 -5.11 22.19 0.59
CA ARG A 365 -5.39 21.86 2.00
C ARG A 365 -5.33 20.35 2.23
N GLU A 366 -6.02 19.57 1.40
CA GLU A 366 -5.99 18.11 1.48
C GLU A 366 -4.57 17.57 1.29
N PHE A 367 -3.86 18.07 0.27
CA PHE A 367 -2.49 17.65 0.02
C PHE A 367 -1.56 17.94 1.20
N LEU A 368 -1.67 19.11 1.83
CA LEU A 368 -0.86 19.45 3.00
C LEU A 368 -1.18 18.59 4.22
N THR A 369 -2.42 18.10 4.33
CA THR A 369 -2.91 17.30 5.46
C THR A 369 -2.61 15.81 5.30
N ILE A 370 -2.95 15.23 4.14
CA ILE A 370 -2.92 13.78 3.89
C ILE A 370 -1.94 13.37 2.78
N ASN A 371 -1.20 14.31 2.18
CA ASN A 371 -0.24 14.06 1.09
C ASN A 371 -0.89 13.44 -0.17
N ASP A 372 -2.17 13.72 -0.35
CA ASP A 372 -2.99 13.38 -1.50
C ASP A 372 -4.20 14.33 -1.53
N TYR A 373 -5.00 14.28 -2.58
CA TYR A 373 -6.23 15.08 -2.66
C TYR A 373 -7.37 14.32 -3.33
N ALA A 374 -8.59 14.74 -3.05
CA ALA A 374 -9.76 14.10 -3.59
C ALA A 374 -9.86 14.29 -5.12
N PRO A 375 -10.40 13.29 -5.82
CA PRO A 375 -10.82 12.00 -5.27
C PRO A 375 -9.62 11.05 -5.21
N ASN A 376 -9.57 10.14 -4.23
CA ASN A 376 -8.36 9.37 -3.92
C ASN A 376 -7.89 8.52 -5.12
N LEU A 377 -6.60 8.61 -5.49
CA LEU A 377 -6.07 7.92 -6.69
C LEU A 377 -6.32 6.42 -6.66
N HIS A 378 -6.13 5.79 -5.50
CA HIS A 378 -6.28 4.35 -5.36
C HIS A 378 -7.74 3.92 -5.54
N GLU A 379 -8.66 4.69 -4.97
CA GLU A 379 -10.09 4.50 -5.17
C GLU A 379 -10.48 4.68 -6.63
N THR A 380 -9.92 5.69 -7.32
CA THR A 380 -10.11 5.86 -8.78
C THR A 380 -9.71 4.62 -9.52
N LEU A 381 -8.50 4.10 -9.25
CA LEU A 381 -7.94 2.97 -9.97
C LEU A 381 -8.78 1.72 -9.75
N HIS A 382 -9.33 1.54 -8.56
CA HIS A 382 -10.27 0.47 -8.27
C HIS A 382 -11.62 0.64 -8.98
N GLN A 383 -12.21 1.84 -8.94
CA GLN A 383 -13.49 2.13 -9.59
C GLN A 383 -13.39 2.01 -11.12
N THR A 384 -12.27 2.49 -11.70
CA THR A 384 -11.96 2.36 -13.11
C THR A 384 -11.76 0.89 -13.46
N ALA A 385 -10.86 0.17 -12.80
CA ALA A 385 -10.64 -1.26 -13.02
C ALA A 385 -11.93 -2.11 -12.94
N ALA A 386 -12.87 -1.78 -12.04
CA ALA A 386 -14.15 -2.46 -11.93
C ALA A 386 -15.10 -2.20 -13.11
N LYS A 387 -15.04 -1.01 -13.72
CA LYS A 387 -15.88 -0.63 -14.87
C LYS A 387 -15.33 -1.18 -16.19
N SER A 388 -14.01 -1.31 -16.33
CA SER A 388 -13.43 -1.93 -17.52
C SER A 388 -13.57 -3.45 -17.44
N LYS A 389 -14.60 -4.02 -18.08
CA LYS A 389 -14.64 -5.47 -18.37
C LYS A 389 -13.44 -5.94 -19.19
N ALA A 390 -12.74 -5.02 -19.86
CA ALA A 390 -11.45 -5.26 -20.49
C ALA A 390 -10.40 -5.52 -19.41
N THR A 391 -9.90 -6.75 -19.42
CA THR A 391 -9.02 -7.42 -18.48
C THR A 391 -7.88 -6.53 -17.97
N VAL A 392 -7.81 -6.39 -16.64
CA VAL A 392 -6.76 -5.72 -15.83
C VAL A 392 -5.40 -6.44 -15.94
N HIS A 393 -5.11 -7.13 -17.04
CA HIS A 393 -3.81 -7.73 -17.31
C HIS A 393 -2.74 -6.70 -17.74
N LEU A 394 -3.12 -5.45 -17.98
CA LEU A 394 -2.20 -4.37 -18.35
C LEU A 394 -1.58 -3.61 -17.16
N ALA A 395 -2.04 -3.84 -15.91
CA ALA A 395 -1.66 -3.01 -14.77
C ALA A 395 -0.71 -3.69 -13.75
N SER A 396 -0.32 -4.96 -13.96
CA SER A 396 0.61 -5.63 -13.03
C SER A 396 2.07 -5.28 -13.26
N ASP A 397 2.41 -4.80 -14.46
CA ASP A 397 3.72 -4.21 -14.74
C ASP A 397 3.63 -2.69 -14.62
N ARG A 398 4.62 -2.10 -13.94
CA ARG A 398 4.68 -0.70 -13.48
C ARG A 398 4.80 0.35 -14.59
N THR A 399 4.25 0.11 -15.77
CA THR A 399 4.31 1.05 -16.87
C THR A 399 3.27 2.15 -16.66
N TYR A 400 3.76 3.33 -16.28
CA TYR A 400 3.04 4.60 -16.39
C TYR A 400 2.29 4.65 -17.73
N SER A 401 0.97 4.73 -17.68
CA SER A 401 0.11 4.79 -18.86
C SER A 401 -0.71 6.07 -18.81
N LEU A 402 -0.62 6.87 -19.86
CA LEU A 402 -1.49 8.03 -20.03
C LEU A 402 -2.94 7.59 -20.25
N PRO A 403 -3.93 8.36 -19.76
CA PRO A 403 -5.32 7.95 -19.84
C PRO A 403 -5.87 8.02 -21.26
N TYR A 404 -6.60 6.99 -21.69
CA TYR A 404 -7.44 7.05 -22.89
C TYR A 404 -8.72 7.83 -22.64
N ILE A 405 -9.17 8.61 -23.62
CA ILE A 405 -10.52 9.20 -23.58
C ILE A 405 -11.54 8.08 -23.78
N SER A 406 -12.28 7.76 -22.72
CA SER A 406 -13.28 6.68 -22.71
C SER A 406 -14.69 7.24 -22.80
N ASN A 407 -15.59 6.49 -23.44
CA ASN A 407 -17.01 6.82 -23.61
C ASN A 407 -17.27 8.15 -24.35
N ILE A 408 -16.94 8.14 -25.65
CA ILE A 408 -17.05 9.24 -26.63
C ILE A 408 -18.47 9.88 -26.69
N THR A 409 -19.51 9.20 -26.21
CA THR A 409 -20.91 9.58 -26.46
C THR A 409 -21.60 10.33 -25.32
N ARG A 410 -21.14 10.23 -24.06
CA ARG A 410 -21.66 11.04 -22.94
C ARG A 410 -20.60 11.23 -21.86
N SER A 411 -20.14 12.47 -21.69
CA SER A 411 -19.52 12.90 -20.43
C SER A 411 -20.50 12.59 -19.30
N ASN A 412 -20.09 11.77 -18.33
CA ASN A 412 -20.90 11.56 -17.14
C ASN A 412 -20.65 12.78 -16.22
N PRO A 413 -21.62 13.70 -16.05
CA PRO A 413 -21.44 14.86 -15.19
C PRO A 413 -21.17 14.46 -13.72
N ASP A 414 -21.58 13.25 -13.32
CA ASP A 414 -21.35 12.69 -12.00
C ASP A 414 -20.01 11.96 -11.87
N SER A 415 -19.21 11.89 -12.95
CA SER A 415 -17.86 11.34 -12.86
C SER A 415 -17.01 12.26 -12.00
N PRO A 416 -16.30 11.74 -10.99
CA PRO A 416 -15.42 12.58 -10.19
C PRO A 416 -14.30 13.18 -11.06
N ALA A 417 -13.95 14.42 -10.77
CA ALA A 417 -12.99 15.23 -11.53
C ALA A 417 -11.53 14.85 -11.23
N TYR A 418 -11.12 13.61 -11.51
CA TYR A 418 -9.80 13.08 -11.13
C TYR A 418 -8.64 13.74 -11.89
N LEU A 419 -8.70 13.70 -13.21
CA LEU A 419 -7.66 14.22 -14.09
C LEU A 419 -7.67 15.74 -14.06
N LEU A 420 -8.86 16.36 -14.03
CA LEU A 420 -9.02 17.79 -13.88
C LEU A 420 -8.41 18.29 -12.57
N ASN A 421 -8.70 17.65 -11.42
CA ASN A 421 -8.09 18.04 -10.14
C ASN A 421 -6.56 17.89 -10.18
N SER A 422 -6.03 16.91 -10.90
CA SER A 422 -4.57 16.76 -11.04
C SER A 422 -3.95 17.87 -11.90
N ILE A 423 -4.59 18.25 -13.01
CA ILE A 423 -4.17 19.42 -13.82
C ILE A 423 -4.22 20.71 -12.97
N ARG A 424 -5.29 20.91 -12.21
CA ARG A 424 -5.45 22.04 -11.29
C ARG A 424 -4.36 22.09 -10.23
N SER A 425 -4.11 20.96 -9.58
CA SER A 425 -3.05 20.78 -8.58
C SER A 425 -1.68 21.13 -9.14
N TYR A 426 -1.37 20.66 -10.35
CA TYR A 426 -0.11 20.95 -11.01
C TYR A 426 0.05 22.45 -11.30
N ASN A 427 -0.97 23.09 -11.86
CA ASN A 427 -0.94 24.52 -12.16
C ASN A 427 -0.81 25.37 -10.88
N LEU A 428 -1.54 25.00 -9.82
CA LEU A 428 -1.43 25.64 -8.50
C LEU A 428 -0.02 25.47 -7.93
N ALA A 429 0.52 24.26 -7.98
CA ALA A 429 1.86 23.96 -7.50
C ALA A 429 2.93 24.78 -8.21
N LYS A 430 2.85 24.92 -9.54
CA LYS A 430 3.82 25.73 -10.30
C LYS A 430 3.69 27.22 -10.01
N HIS A 431 2.48 27.71 -9.72
CA HIS A 431 2.31 29.09 -9.30
C HIS A 431 2.88 29.35 -7.89
N LEU A 432 2.72 28.38 -6.98
CA LEU A 432 3.25 28.45 -5.61
C LEU A 432 4.74 28.09 -5.52
N ASP A 433 5.40 27.69 -6.61
CA ASP A 433 6.72 27.06 -6.58
C ASP A 433 6.81 25.87 -5.60
N PHE A 434 5.73 25.09 -5.50
CA PHE A 434 5.58 23.99 -4.54
C PHE A 434 5.76 22.63 -5.22
N GLU A 435 7.01 22.27 -5.47
CA GLU A 435 7.39 21.08 -6.25
C GLU A 435 6.80 19.73 -5.76
N PRO A 436 6.67 19.45 -4.45
CA PRO A 436 6.01 18.22 -3.98
C PRO A 436 4.59 18.01 -4.52
N LEU A 437 3.78 19.07 -4.58
CA LEU A 437 2.42 18.99 -5.14
C LEU A 437 2.47 18.83 -6.66
N ALA A 438 3.40 19.51 -7.35
CA ALA A 438 3.56 19.39 -8.81
C ALA A 438 3.95 17.95 -9.21
N THR A 439 4.91 17.37 -8.50
CA THR A 439 5.37 15.99 -8.72
C THR A 439 4.25 14.97 -8.45
N ASN A 440 3.50 15.13 -7.35
CA ASN A 440 2.36 14.26 -7.05
C ASN A 440 1.28 14.35 -8.14
N ALA A 441 0.93 15.57 -8.55
CA ALA A 441 -0.08 15.80 -9.57
C ALA A 441 0.30 15.19 -10.91
N LEU A 442 1.55 15.40 -11.35
CA LEU A 442 2.06 14.83 -12.59
C LEU A 442 2.06 13.30 -12.52
N HIS A 443 2.49 12.71 -11.40
CA HIS A 443 2.41 11.26 -11.19
C HIS A 443 0.98 10.74 -11.35
N ARG A 444 0.00 11.40 -10.72
CA ARG A 444 -1.42 11.01 -10.83
C ARG A 444 -1.92 11.04 -12.28
N MET A 445 -1.51 12.03 -13.07
CA MET A 445 -1.86 12.16 -14.48
C MET A 445 -1.27 11.03 -15.37
N HIS A 446 -0.25 10.30 -14.89
CA HIS A 446 0.42 9.20 -15.62
C HIS A 446 0.00 7.79 -15.18
N VAL A 447 -0.84 7.67 -14.16
CA VAL A 447 -1.23 6.37 -13.61
C VAL A 447 -2.66 6.00 -14.00
N LEU A 448 -3.46 6.96 -14.47
CA LEU A 448 -4.84 6.73 -14.87
C LEU A 448 -4.90 6.00 -16.23
N PRO A 449 -5.53 4.82 -16.32
CA PRO A 449 -5.63 4.09 -17.58
C PRO A 449 -6.65 4.74 -18.55
N PHE A 450 -7.65 5.43 -18.02
CA PHE A 450 -8.68 6.12 -18.81
C PHE A 450 -9.28 7.29 -18.05
N THR A 451 -9.92 8.18 -18.81
CA THR A 451 -10.73 9.28 -18.29
C THR A 451 -12.09 9.29 -18.96
N TYR A 452 -13.11 9.67 -18.19
CA TYR A 452 -14.47 9.95 -18.67
C TYR A 452 -14.82 11.45 -18.56
N GLU A 453 -13.84 12.26 -18.15
CA GLU A 453 -14.00 13.70 -18.01
C GLU A 453 -14.03 14.35 -19.40
N ASP A 454 -14.63 15.54 -19.48
CA ASP A 454 -14.69 16.30 -20.73
C ASP A 454 -13.28 16.74 -21.15
N PRO A 455 -12.73 16.20 -22.25
CA PRO A 455 -11.35 16.47 -22.63
C PRO A 455 -11.13 17.92 -23.06
N ILE A 456 -12.17 18.64 -23.48
CA ILE A 456 -12.07 20.07 -23.79
C ILE A 456 -11.85 20.87 -22.50
N VAL A 457 -12.56 20.54 -21.42
CA VAL A 457 -12.39 21.21 -20.12
C VAL A 457 -10.98 20.99 -19.56
N LEU A 458 -10.43 19.79 -19.74
CA LEU A 458 -9.04 19.49 -19.37
C LEU A 458 -8.05 20.38 -20.13
N LEU A 459 -8.21 20.48 -21.46
CA LEU A 459 -7.35 21.31 -22.30
C LEU A 459 -7.53 22.80 -22.03
N GLU A 460 -8.74 23.27 -21.73
CA GLU A 460 -8.99 24.65 -21.29
C GLU A 460 -8.19 24.95 -20.02
N HIS A 461 -8.16 24.05 -19.04
CA HIS A 461 -7.37 24.23 -17.83
C HIS A 461 -5.85 24.24 -18.05
N ILE A 462 -5.37 23.62 -19.12
CA ILE A 462 -3.95 23.63 -19.50
C ILE A 462 -3.61 24.90 -20.29
N TYR A 463 -4.41 25.24 -21.31
CA TYR A 463 -4.02 26.17 -22.37
C TYR A 463 -4.72 27.52 -22.34
N GLN A 464 -5.81 27.66 -21.59
CA GLN A 464 -6.53 28.93 -21.53
C GLN A 464 -5.79 29.90 -20.59
N PRO A 465 -5.50 31.14 -21.03
CA PRO A 465 -4.89 32.13 -20.17
C PRO A 465 -5.80 32.42 -18.98
N ARG A 466 -5.24 32.29 -17.78
CA ARG A 466 -5.88 32.73 -16.53
C ARG A 466 -5.68 34.24 -16.35
N THR A 467 -6.31 34.84 -15.34
CA THR A 467 -6.09 36.26 -15.00
C THR A 467 -5.57 36.35 -13.56
N PRO A 468 -4.28 36.64 -13.31
CA PRO A 468 -3.25 37.04 -14.26
C PRO A 468 -2.85 35.94 -15.26
N PRO A 469 -2.37 36.30 -16.46
CA PRO A 469 -1.98 35.34 -17.49
C PRO A 469 -0.82 34.47 -17.02
N ILE A 470 -1.13 33.20 -16.78
CA ILE A 470 -0.15 32.14 -16.52
C ILE A 470 0.01 31.36 -17.81
N SER A 471 1.19 31.43 -18.42
CA SER A 471 1.51 30.61 -19.60
C SER A 471 1.68 29.14 -19.18
N PRO A 472 1.22 28.17 -19.97
CA PRO A 472 1.41 26.76 -19.66
C PRO A 472 2.90 26.42 -19.62
N THR A 473 3.32 25.74 -18.54
CA THR A 473 4.71 25.29 -18.39
C THR A 473 5.08 24.24 -19.44
N ALA A 474 6.39 24.09 -19.72
CA ALA A 474 6.87 23.10 -20.69
C ALA A 474 6.44 21.67 -20.36
N ASP A 475 6.46 21.28 -19.07
CA ASP A 475 6.16 19.90 -18.66
C ASP A 475 4.68 19.56 -18.86
N ILE A 476 3.74 20.46 -18.55
CA ILE A 476 2.32 20.18 -18.76
C ILE A 476 1.96 20.19 -20.25
N ARG A 477 2.65 21.00 -21.07
CA ARG A 477 2.53 20.93 -22.54
C ARG A 477 3.07 19.61 -23.07
N LEU A 478 4.22 19.15 -22.57
CA LEU A 478 4.79 17.85 -22.94
C LEU A 478 3.83 16.72 -22.58
N TRP A 479 3.23 16.75 -21.39
CA TRP A 479 2.20 15.82 -20.99
C TRP A 479 1.01 15.85 -21.96
N ALA A 480 0.49 17.05 -22.26
CA ALA A 480 -0.66 17.23 -23.15
C ALA A 480 -0.38 16.71 -24.58
N ARG A 481 0.79 17.01 -25.15
CA ARG A 481 1.22 16.46 -26.45
C ARG A 481 1.28 14.94 -26.43
N THR A 482 1.88 14.37 -25.38
CA THR A 482 1.99 12.92 -25.25
C THR A 482 0.61 12.27 -25.12
N TRP A 483 -0.28 12.87 -24.32
CA TRP A 483 -1.66 12.43 -24.15
C TRP A 483 -2.48 12.52 -25.44
N LEU A 484 -2.36 13.59 -26.22
CA LEU A 484 -3.01 13.75 -27.53
C LEU A 484 -2.48 12.74 -28.57
N SER A 485 -1.19 12.43 -28.51
CA SER A 485 -0.53 11.47 -29.41
C SER A 485 -0.81 10.00 -29.08
N LEU A 486 -1.41 9.73 -27.91
CA LEU A 486 -1.64 8.39 -27.40
C LEU A 486 -2.54 7.61 -28.35
N GLN A 487 -2.03 6.52 -28.91
CA GLN A 487 -2.76 5.66 -29.84
C GLN A 487 -3.64 4.67 -29.09
N LEU A 488 -4.90 4.59 -29.50
CA LEU A 488 -5.87 3.66 -28.91
C LEU A 488 -5.52 2.22 -29.28
N PRO A 489 -5.51 1.26 -28.33
CA PRO A 489 -5.22 -0.14 -28.64
C PRO A 489 -6.26 -0.70 -29.60
N ALA A 490 -5.81 -1.51 -30.57
CA ALA A 490 -6.66 -2.10 -31.60
C ALA A 490 -7.80 -3.00 -31.05
N CYS A 491 -7.72 -3.42 -29.79
CA CYS A 491 -8.73 -4.24 -29.14
C CYS A 491 -9.98 -3.47 -28.67
N PHE A 492 -10.02 -2.14 -28.78
CA PHE A 492 -11.18 -1.32 -28.39
C PHE A 492 -12.23 -1.20 -29.51
N ASP A 493 -12.76 -2.32 -30.01
CA ASP A 493 -14.01 -2.44 -30.80
C ASP A 493 -14.11 -1.68 -32.16
N GLU A 494 -15.13 -2.00 -32.96
CA GLU A 494 -15.33 -1.57 -34.37
C GLU A 494 -15.18 -0.04 -34.63
N PHE A 495 -15.45 0.80 -33.62
CA PHE A 495 -15.34 2.25 -33.73
C PHE A 495 -13.92 2.81 -33.51
N ALA A 496 -13.02 2.10 -32.82
CA ALA A 496 -11.63 2.57 -32.60
C ALA A 496 -10.80 2.58 -33.89
N SER A 497 -11.24 1.88 -34.93
CA SER A 497 -10.64 1.97 -36.27
C SER A 497 -10.63 3.40 -36.83
N PHE A 498 -11.61 4.23 -36.44
CA PHE A 498 -11.72 5.63 -36.86
C PHE A 498 -10.85 6.57 -36.01
N TYR A 499 -10.75 6.31 -34.70
CA TYR A 499 -10.05 7.17 -33.76
C TYR A 499 -8.67 6.58 -33.43
N LYS A 500 -7.67 6.86 -34.27
CA LYS A 500 -6.32 6.32 -34.08
C LYS A 500 -5.58 6.88 -32.86
N SER A 501 -6.05 7.98 -32.27
CA SER A 501 -5.47 8.63 -31.09
C SER A 501 -6.48 9.45 -30.31
N ASN A 502 -6.13 9.92 -29.11
CA ASN A 502 -6.93 10.90 -28.37
C ASN A 502 -7.18 12.19 -29.18
N LEU A 503 -6.19 12.68 -29.94
CA LEU A 503 -6.42 13.79 -30.89
C LEU A 503 -7.47 13.42 -31.96
N GLY A 504 -7.42 12.19 -32.48
CA GLY A 504 -8.43 11.68 -33.40
C GLY A 504 -9.83 11.74 -32.78
N VAL A 505 -9.99 11.35 -31.52
CA VAL A 505 -11.27 11.46 -30.77
C VAL A 505 -11.78 12.88 -30.77
N LEU A 506 -10.93 13.88 -30.50
CA LEU A 506 -11.32 15.29 -30.45
C LEU A 506 -11.74 15.86 -31.81
N VAL A 507 -11.01 15.50 -32.88
CA VAL A 507 -11.23 16.07 -34.22
C VAL A 507 -12.40 15.41 -34.94
N LEU A 508 -12.61 14.10 -34.72
CA LEU A 508 -13.61 13.32 -35.45
C LEU A 508 -14.95 13.20 -34.73
N ASN A 509 -14.99 13.32 -33.40
CA ASN A 509 -16.25 13.30 -32.65
C ASN A 509 -16.99 14.65 -32.82
N PRO A 510 -18.21 14.69 -33.39
CA PRO A 510 -18.98 15.93 -33.56
C PRO A 510 -19.21 16.70 -32.26
N SER A 511 -19.36 16.00 -31.12
CA SER A 511 -19.58 16.63 -29.81
C SER A 511 -18.39 17.44 -29.30
N PHE A 512 -17.17 17.11 -29.74
CA PHE A 512 -15.94 17.80 -29.34
C PHE A 512 -15.40 18.71 -30.44
N LYS A 513 -15.56 18.35 -31.71
CA LYS A 513 -14.93 19.00 -32.86
C LYS A 513 -15.05 20.53 -32.85
N GLN A 514 -16.26 21.06 -32.73
CA GLN A 514 -16.48 22.51 -32.76
C GLN A 514 -15.84 23.21 -31.56
N ARG A 515 -15.98 22.63 -30.36
CA ARG A 515 -15.41 23.19 -29.12
C ARG A 515 -13.88 23.12 -29.13
N PHE A 516 -13.31 22.05 -29.68
CA PHE A 516 -11.87 21.89 -29.84
C PHE A 516 -11.29 22.92 -30.80
N HIS A 517 -11.90 23.10 -31.98
CA HIS A 517 -11.47 24.14 -32.92
C HIS A 517 -11.53 25.54 -32.31
N SER A 518 -12.64 25.87 -31.63
CA SER A 518 -12.77 27.14 -30.92
C SER A 518 -11.72 27.33 -29.82
N LEU A 519 -11.28 26.25 -29.15
CA LEU A 519 -10.19 26.32 -28.19
C LEU A 519 -8.82 26.54 -28.87
N GLN A 520 -8.56 25.87 -30.00
CA GLN A 520 -7.34 26.07 -30.79
C GLN A 520 -7.22 27.51 -31.28
N GLU A 521 -8.30 28.08 -31.84
CA GLU A 521 -8.34 29.48 -32.31
C GLU A 521 -7.99 30.49 -31.20
N ARG A 522 -8.36 30.18 -29.96
CA ARG A 522 -8.12 31.04 -28.79
C ARG A 522 -6.78 30.78 -28.10
N SER A 523 -6.06 29.71 -28.44
CA SER A 523 -4.80 29.34 -27.79
C SER A 523 -3.71 28.99 -28.79
N LEU A 524 -2.72 29.91 -28.91
CA LEU A 524 -1.55 29.72 -29.75
C LEU A 524 -0.76 28.46 -29.38
N HIS A 525 -0.53 28.22 -28.09
CA HIS A 525 0.21 27.05 -27.62
C HIS A 525 -0.48 25.72 -27.94
N LEU A 526 -1.81 25.66 -27.81
CA LEU A 526 -2.55 24.46 -28.22
C LEU A 526 -2.44 24.24 -29.74
N THR A 527 -2.51 25.31 -30.52
CA THR A 527 -2.37 25.24 -31.99
C THR A 527 -1.00 24.69 -32.38
N GLU A 528 0.08 25.19 -31.77
CA GLU A 528 1.44 24.67 -31.95
C GLU A 528 1.56 23.19 -31.57
N ASP A 529 1.07 22.83 -30.38
CA ASP A 529 1.18 21.48 -29.85
C ASP A 529 0.37 20.47 -30.69
N VAL A 530 -0.79 20.86 -31.21
CA VAL A 530 -1.58 20.03 -32.12
C VAL A 530 -0.87 19.84 -33.45
N ALA A 531 -0.26 20.89 -34.02
CA ALA A 531 0.50 20.78 -35.26
C ALA A 531 1.73 19.87 -35.09
N GLU A 532 2.38 19.88 -33.93
CA GLU A 532 3.45 18.94 -33.58
C GLU A 532 2.93 17.50 -33.49
N VAL A 533 1.85 17.26 -32.74
CA VAL A 533 1.24 15.93 -32.61
C VAL A 533 0.78 15.37 -33.96
N GLN A 534 0.24 16.20 -34.86
CA GLN A 534 -0.16 15.78 -36.21
C GLN A 534 1.03 15.34 -37.06
N ARG A 535 2.16 16.07 -37.01
CA ARG A 535 3.41 15.67 -37.70
C ARG A 535 3.95 14.34 -37.15
N ASP A 536 3.91 14.17 -35.84
CA ASP A 536 4.34 12.93 -35.18
C ASP A 536 3.46 11.73 -35.56
N LEU A 537 2.13 11.90 -35.59
CA LEU A 537 1.21 10.84 -35.99
C LEU A 537 1.33 10.49 -37.49
N ALA A 538 1.58 11.49 -38.33
CA ALA A 538 1.82 11.28 -39.77
C ALA A 538 3.12 10.49 -40.01
N SER A 539 4.21 10.84 -39.34
CA SER A 539 5.50 10.13 -39.48
C SER A 539 5.42 8.66 -39.04
N ARG A 540 4.67 8.36 -37.97
CA ARG A 540 4.43 6.96 -37.51
C ARG A 540 3.60 6.15 -38.49
N SER A 541 2.69 6.79 -39.23
CA SER A 541 1.82 6.10 -40.19
C SER A 541 2.57 5.64 -41.46
N LEU A 542 3.71 6.25 -41.76
CA LEU A 542 4.56 5.92 -42.90
C LEU A 542 5.53 4.76 -42.64
N SER A 543 5.67 4.30 -41.39
CA SER A 543 6.57 3.22 -41.00
C SER A 543 5.79 1.98 -40.52
N PRO A 544 5.72 0.90 -41.33
CA PRO A 544 5.08 -0.36 -40.93
C PRO A 544 5.68 -0.99 -39.68
N ASP A 545 6.98 -0.76 -39.42
CA ASP A 545 7.75 -1.40 -38.35
C ASP A 545 7.74 -0.64 -37.01
N ALA A 546 7.21 0.60 -36.96
CA ALA A 546 7.29 1.46 -35.77
C ALA A 546 6.20 1.24 -34.71
N ARG A 547 5.32 0.23 -34.88
CA ARG A 547 4.05 0.12 -34.14
C ARG A 547 4.14 -0.24 -32.64
N MET A 548 5.32 -0.51 -32.08
CA MET A 548 5.43 -1.00 -30.68
C MET A 548 6.41 -0.24 -29.76
N ALA A 549 7.02 0.87 -30.20
CA ALA A 549 7.90 1.65 -29.33
C ALA A 549 7.16 2.84 -28.71
N ILE A 550 6.77 2.75 -27.43
CA ILE A 550 6.57 3.96 -26.61
C ILE A 550 7.96 4.54 -26.37
N PRO A 551 8.24 5.82 -26.68
CA PRO A 551 9.57 6.38 -26.44
C PRO A 551 9.86 6.45 -24.93
N GLN A 552 10.65 5.50 -24.42
CA GLN A 552 11.18 5.52 -23.05
C GLN A 552 12.15 6.71 -22.80
N THR A 553 12.56 7.42 -23.84
CA THR A 553 13.64 8.41 -23.83
C THR A 553 13.31 9.76 -23.18
N TYR A 554 12.05 10.03 -22.82
CA TYR A 554 11.67 11.35 -22.28
C TYR A 554 11.86 11.50 -20.75
N TRP A 555 12.15 10.43 -20.01
CA TRP A 555 12.12 10.46 -18.54
C TRP A 555 13.48 10.54 -17.84
N THR A 556 14.60 10.38 -18.55
CA THR A 556 15.94 10.47 -17.94
C THR A 556 16.45 11.90 -17.76
N ALA A 557 15.73 12.92 -18.24
CA ALA A 557 16.22 14.31 -18.25
C ALA A 557 15.95 15.11 -16.96
N THR A 558 14.99 14.74 -16.12
CA THR A 558 14.62 15.51 -14.90
C THR A 558 15.31 15.05 -13.62
N ALA A 559 16.12 13.99 -13.66
CA ALA A 559 16.81 13.46 -12.48
C ALA A 559 18.24 14.02 -12.25
N ASN A 560 18.78 14.84 -13.16
CA ASN A 560 20.21 15.21 -13.18
C ASN A 560 20.50 16.72 -13.04
N THR A 561 19.73 17.44 -12.24
CA THR A 561 20.07 18.83 -11.83
C THR A 561 20.06 18.99 -10.32
N SER A 562 20.91 18.25 -9.62
CA SER A 562 21.39 18.62 -8.29
C SER A 562 22.81 18.09 -8.11
N GLY A 563 23.78 18.99 -8.19
CA GLY A 563 25.20 18.66 -8.04
C GLY A 563 25.53 18.31 -6.59
N VAL A 564 25.66 17.02 -6.29
CA VAL A 564 26.34 16.45 -5.11
C VAL A 564 26.94 15.09 -5.53
N PRO A 565 28.18 14.72 -5.16
CA PRO A 565 28.97 13.73 -5.89
C PRO A 565 28.54 12.27 -5.67
N ALA A 566 28.73 11.49 -6.73
CA ALA A 566 28.45 10.06 -6.84
C ALA A 566 29.29 9.20 -5.88
N TYR A 567 28.62 8.25 -5.21
CA TYR A 567 29.26 7.03 -4.72
C TYR A 567 28.77 5.84 -5.55
N ALA A 568 29.73 5.08 -6.04
CA ALA A 568 29.59 3.94 -6.93
C ALA A 568 28.78 2.79 -6.30
N ASN A 569 27.88 2.20 -7.09
CA ASN A 569 27.60 0.76 -7.14
C ASN A 569 26.61 0.47 -8.29
N THR A 570 27.14 0.09 -9.45
CA THR A 570 26.37 -0.45 -10.58
C THR A 570 26.25 -1.98 -10.46
N PRO A 571 25.05 -2.58 -10.54
CA PRO A 571 24.90 -4.01 -10.77
C PRO A 571 24.90 -4.33 -12.27
N SER A 572 25.67 -5.35 -12.64
CA SER A 572 25.81 -5.90 -13.99
C SER A 572 24.56 -6.66 -14.44
N TRP A 573 23.87 -6.17 -15.48
CA TRP A 573 23.01 -6.98 -16.34
C TRP A 573 22.89 -6.34 -17.73
N ALA A 574 23.99 -6.35 -18.49
CA ALA A 574 23.95 -5.99 -19.91
C ALA A 574 25.00 -6.79 -20.68
N ALA A 575 24.78 -8.09 -20.79
CA ALA A 575 25.47 -8.94 -21.76
C ALA A 575 24.62 -10.19 -22.02
N GLY A 576 23.96 -10.25 -23.17
CA GLY A 576 23.37 -11.50 -23.68
C GLY A 576 22.04 -11.34 -24.40
N ALA A 577 22.06 -10.80 -25.62
CA ALA A 577 21.03 -11.09 -26.62
C ALA A 577 21.59 -10.82 -28.03
N ALA A 578 22.45 -11.72 -28.51
CA ALA A 578 22.73 -11.89 -29.93
C ALA A 578 22.45 -13.34 -30.28
N ASN A 579 21.81 -13.56 -31.43
CA ASN A 579 21.48 -14.82 -32.12
C ASN A 579 20.05 -15.33 -31.93
N TRP A 580 19.19 -15.00 -32.90
CA TRP A 580 18.10 -15.86 -33.37
C TRP A 580 18.11 -15.91 -34.91
N PRO A 581 17.92 -17.09 -35.53
CA PRO A 581 18.04 -17.25 -36.98
C PRO A 581 16.75 -16.88 -37.73
N GLN A 582 16.93 -16.33 -38.92
CA GLN A 582 15.89 -16.11 -39.92
C GLN A 582 15.46 -17.45 -40.55
N SER A 583 14.15 -17.71 -40.62
CA SER A 583 13.53 -18.38 -41.78
C SER A 583 12.00 -18.43 -41.68
N ALA A 584 11.37 -18.20 -42.84
CA ALA A 584 10.14 -18.81 -43.37
C ALA A 584 8.94 -17.87 -43.68
N THR A 585 8.99 -17.35 -44.92
CA THR A 585 7.93 -17.33 -45.95
C THR A 585 6.49 -16.86 -45.68
N SER A 586 6.17 -15.81 -46.43
CA SER A 586 4.88 -15.32 -46.97
C SER A 586 3.96 -16.39 -47.62
N SER A 587 2.66 -16.32 -47.29
CA SER A 587 1.47 -16.19 -48.18
C SER A 587 0.23 -16.37 -47.27
N ALA A 588 -0.92 -15.72 -47.38
CA ALA A 588 -1.63 -15.08 -48.47
C ALA A 588 -2.66 -14.10 -47.88
N TYR A 589 -3.15 -13.19 -48.74
CA TYR A 589 -4.31 -12.29 -48.68
C TYR A 589 -3.89 -10.89 -49.17
N GLY A 590 -3.79 -10.80 -50.50
CA GLY A 590 -3.81 -9.53 -51.21
C GLY A 590 -5.22 -9.31 -51.75
N GLU A 591 -5.94 -8.36 -51.17
CA GLU A 591 -7.01 -7.66 -51.88
C GLU A 591 -6.76 -6.14 -51.80
N SER A 592 -7.01 -5.54 -52.96
CA SER A 592 -6.63 -4.21 -53.46
C SER A 592 -6.93 -3.01 -52.54
N ILE A 593 -5.86 -2.30 -52.12
CA ILE A 593 -5.91 -0.96 -51.50
C ILE A 593 -6.26 0.15 -52.53
N GLN A 594 -6.22 -0.16 -53.83
CA GLN A 594 -6.47 0.82 -54.88
C GLN A 594 -7.93 1.31 -54.92
N HIS A 595 -8.88 0.48 -54.45
CA HIS A 595 -10.31 0.82 -54.54
C HIS A 595 -10.80 1.81 -53.47
N VAL A 596 -10.02 2.02 -52.40
CA VAL A 596 -10.32 2.98 -51.33
C VAL A 596 -9.77 4.38 -51.66
N ALA A 597 -8.65 4.45 -52.37
CA ALA A 597 -8.07 5.71 -52.82
C ALA A 597 -8.98 6.44 -53.83
N ASP A 598 -9.63 5.71 -54.73
CA ASP A 598 -10.51 6.29 -55.75
C ASP A 598 -11.83 6.82 -55.17
N ARG A 599 -12.31 6.28 -54.03
CA ARG A 599 -13.53 6.76 -53.37
C ARG A 599 -13.33 8.03 -52.55
N LEU A 600 -12.11 8.31 -52.09
CA LEU A 600 -11.80 9.53 -51.35
C LEU A 600 -11.56 10.73 -52.28
N ALA A 601 -11.20 10.50 -53.55
CA ALA A 601 -11.05 11.57 -54.55
C ALA A 601 -12.40 12.08 -55.11
N GLN A 602 -13.48 11.29 -55.02
CA GLN A 602 -14.81 11.68 -55.53
C GLN A 602 -15.70 12.41 -54.51
N ALA A 603 -15.26 12.54 -53.25
CA ALA A 603 -16.02 13.24 -52.20
C ALA A 603 -15.60 14.72 -52.00
N SER A 604 -14.97 15.34 -53.00
CA SER A 604 -14.56 16.75 -52.99
C SER A 604 -14.93 17.51 -54.27
N LEU A 605 -16.06 17.15 -54.86
CA LEU A 605 -16.78 17.97 -55.84
C LEU A 605 -18.20 18.24 -55.34
#